data_AF-A0A381RQ48-F1
#
_entry.id   AF-A0A381RQ48-F1
#
_cell.length_a   1.000
_cell.length_b   1.000
_cell.length_c   1.000
_cell.angle_alpha   90.00
_cell.angle_beta   90.00
_cell.angle_gamma   90.00
#
_symmetry.space_group_name_H-M   'P 1'
#
loop_
_entity.id
_entity.type
_entity.pdbx_description
1 polymer ?
#
loop_
_entity_poly.entity_id
_entity_poly.type
_entity_poly.pdbx_seq_one_letter_code
_entity_poly.pdbx_strand_id
1 'polypeptide(L)'
;MMLFDSIRSFFKSKKNDPESFYSMVESTQWKNFIGNDEIKMIKGVIKVSELEVSDIMVPRSNMIALEKSYAIDRLLKIISDSGHSRFPVIGENKDEVLGILLAKDLLRFSKDSQENFDMEGFIRPATFIPESKRLKILLKEFRKSRNHFAIVVDEYGRTAGLLTIEDVLEQIVGDIEDEYDAEDIPMIKEVGHKLYIVDALVRIEDFNEFFGTEFLDEDYDTLGGLLIKTLGRLPKEEETIDLKTIQFRILQADNRRLQSIEVKKID
;
A
#
# COMPACT_ATOMS: atom_id res chain seq x y z
N MET A 1 14.97 3.70 -34.45
CA MET A 1 14.90 5.04 -35.08
C MET A 1 13.55 5.73 -34.82
N MET A 2 12.41 5.03 -34.85
CA MET A 2 11.07 5.64 -34.67
C MET A 2 10.71 6.11 -33.25
N LEU A 3 11.37 5.61 -32.20
CA LEU A 3 11.08 5.97 -30.80
C LEU A 3 11.52 7.41 -30.48
N PHE A 4 12.78 7.73 -30.78
CA PHE A 4 13.35 9.06 -30.53
C PHE A 4 12.72 10.14 -31.41
N ASP A 5 12.35 9.81 -32.64
CA ASP A 5 11.73 10.76 -33.56
C ASP A 5 10.27 11.07 -33.19
N SER A 6 9.52 10.09 -32.66
CA SER A 6 8.16 10.31 -32.14
C SER A 6 8.17 11.16 -30.87
N ILE A 7 9.11 10.87 -29.95
CA ILE A 7 9.33 11.69 -28.75
C ILE A 7 9.69 13.13 -29.17
N ARG A 8 10.63 13.30 -30.10
CA ARG A 8 11.14 14.61 -30.56
C ARG A 8 10.12 15.43 -31.36
N SER A 9 9.26 14.77 -32.12
CA SER A 9 8.14 15.38 -32.85
C SER A 9 7.07 15.93 -31.90
N PHE A 10 6.82 15.23 -30.79
CA PHE A 10 5.81 15.61 -29.81
C PHE A 10 6.27 16.75 -28.88
N PHE A 11 7.55 16.76 -28.48
CA PHE A 11 8.18 17.88 -27.76
C PHE A 11 8.20 19.20 -28.56
N LYS A 12 7.78 19.19 -29.84
CA LYS A 12 7.68 20.37 -30.70
C LYS A 12 6.31 21.04 -30.69
N SER A 13 5.23 20.42 -30.19
CA SER A 13 3.87 20.94 -30.38
C SER A 13 2.99 21.08 -29.13
N LYS A 14 3.42 20.60 -27.95
CA LYS A 14 2.72 20.85 -26.67
C LYS A 14 3.67 21.44 -25.63
N LYS A 15 3.12 22.21 -24.70
CA LYS A 15 3.84 22.76 -23.55
C LYS A 15 4.59 21.63 -22.83
N ASN A 16 5.84 21.90 -22.45
CA ASN A 16 6.66 20.99 -21.64
C ASN A 16 6.19 21.04 -20.18
N ASP A 17 4.97 20.58 -19.93
CA ASP A 17 4.37 20.52 -18.60
C ASP A 17 4.00 19.07 -18.22
N PRO A 18 3.95 18.75 -16.91
CA PRO A 18 3.64 17.41 -16.42
C PRO A 18 2.29 16.86 -16.92
N GLU A 19 1.25 17.70 -17.01
CA GLU A 19 -0.09 17.28 -17.46
C GLU A 19 -0.08 16.82 -18.91
N SER A 20 0.60 17.55 -19.78
CA SER A 20 0.80 17.15 -21.17
C SER A 20 1.56 15.82 -21.26
N PHE A 21 2.56 15.58 -20.40
CA PHE A 21 3.27 14.31 -20.34
C PHE A 21 2.38 13.17 -19.81
N TYR A 22 1.59 13.39 -18.76
CA TYR A 22 0.66 12.40 -18.23
C TYR A 22 -0.39 11.98 -19.26
N SER A 23 -1.01 12.95 -19.94
CA SER A 23 -1.99 12.68 -21.01
C SER A 23 -1.39 11.86 -22.16
N MET A 24 -0.09 12.05 -22.44
CA MET A 24 0.62 11.27 -23.45
C MET A 24 0.80 9.83 -22.99
N VAL A 25 1.36 9.62 -21.80
CA VAL A 25 1.69 8.29 -21.28
C VAL A 25 0.42 7.48 -20.97
N GLU A 26 -0.70 8.13 -20.64
CA GLU A 26 -1.99 7.47 -20.42
C GLU A 26 -2.77 7.13 -21.69
N SER A 27 -2.29 7.54 -22.87
CA SER A 27 -3.01 7.21 -24.10
C SER A 27 -3.07 5.69 -24.30
N THR A 28 -4.14 5.19 -24.92
CA THR A 28 -4.36 3.76 -25.16
C THR A 28 -3.18 3.10 -25.86
N GLN A 29 -2.49 3.84 -26.73
CA GLN A 29 -1.28 3.38 -27.41
C GLN A 29 -0.15 3.05 -26.42
N TRP A 30 0.09 3.91 -25.44
CA TRP A 30 1.18 3.75 -24.47
C TRP A 30 0.81 2.77 -23.36
N LYS A 31 -0.44 2.78 -22.89
CA LYS A 31 -0.96 1.78 -21.95
C LYS A 31 -0.79 0.36 -22.47
N ASN A 32 -1.16 0.11 -23.73
CA ASN A 32 -1.03 -1.22 -24.33
C ASN A 32 0.42 -1.65 -24.60
N PHE A 33 1.36 -0.70 -24.68
CA PHE A 33 2.77 -1.00 -24.96
C PHE A 33 3.61 -1.18 -23.70
N ILE A 34 3.41 -0.32 -22.70
CA ILE A 34 4.24 -0.28 -21.49
C ILE A 34 3.60 -1.08 -20.35
N GLY A 35 2.27 -1.08 -20.24
CA GLY A 35 1.56 -1.64 -19.08
C GLY A 35 1.10 -0.55 -18.10
N ASN A 36 0.04 -0.82 -17.34
CA ASN A 36 -0.55 0.18 -16.41
C ASN A 36 0.36 0.45 -15.21
N ASP A 37 1.02 -0.58 -14.66
CA ASP A 37 1.84 -0.44 -13.46
C ASP A 37 3.15 0.29 -13.76
N GLU A 38 3.74 0.06 -14.93
CA GLU A 38 4.88 0.82 -15.41
C GLU A 38 4.53 2.30 -15.60
N ILE A 39 3.30 2.60 -16.04
CA ILE A 39 2.81 3.97 -16.12
C ILE A 39 2.64 4.58 -14.72
N LYS A 40 2.07 3.84 -13.75
CA LYS A 40 2.02 4.28 -12.34
C LYS A 40 3.43 4.62 -11.84
N MET A 41 4.40 3.73 -12.09
CA MET A 41 5.80 3.93 -11.71
C MET A 41 6.44 5.17 -12.33
N ILE A 42 6.24 5.40 -13.64
CA ILE A 42 6.74 6.58 -14.33
C ILE A 42 6.18 7.87 -13.71
N LYS A 43 4.88 7.88 -13.36
CA LYS A 43 4.27 9.02 -12.66
C LYS A 43 4.88 9.22 -11.28
N GLY A 44 5.09 8.15 -10.53
CA GLY A 44 5.73 8.18 -9.21
C GLY A 44 7.13 8.79 -9.25
N VAL A 45 7.95 8.44 -10.26
CA VAL A 45 9.28 9.07 -10.46
C VAL A 45 9.17 10.59 -10.63
N ILE A 46 8.20 11.08 -11.41
CA ILE A 46 7.99 12.51 -11.62
C ILE A 46 7.55 13.18 -10.32
N LYS A 47 6.58 12.57 -9.61
CA LYS A 47 6.10 13.05 -8.30
C LYS A 47 7.25 13.20 -7.31
N VAL A 48 8.08 12.17 -7.13
CA VAL A 48 9.25 12.20 -6.23
C VAL A 48 10.26 13.29 -6.60
N SER A 49 10.32 13.69 -7.87
CA SER A 49 11.21 14.79 -8.30
C SER A 49 10.77 16.17 -7.80
N GLU A 50 9.49 16.30 -7.43
CA GLU A 50 8.84 17.53 -6.97
C GLU A 50 8.66 17.57 -5.44
N LEU A 51 8.58 16.42 -4.77
CA LEU A 51 8.37 16.34 -3.32
C LEU A 51 9.60 16.70 -2.47
N GLU A 52 9.31 17.13 -1.24
CA GLU A 52 10.22 17.37 -0.12
C GLU A 52 10.07 16.27 0.94
N VAL A 53 11.00 16.22 1.90
CA VAL A 53 11.00 15.24 2.98
C VAL A 53 9.77 15.38 3.88
N SER A 54 9.37 16.62 4.16
CA SER A 54 8.16 16.93 4.94
C SER A 54 6.87 16.32 4.37
N ASP A 55 6.81 16.11 3.05
CA ASP A 55 5.60 15.61 2.39
C ASP A 55 5.31 14.14 2.73
N ILE A 56 6.33 13.35 3.08
CA ILE A 56 6.21 11.89 3.25
C ILE A 56 6.88 11.32 4.50
N MET A 57 7.54 12.15 5.32
CA MET A 57 8.20 11.66 6.53
C MET A 57 7.18 11.05 7.52
N VAL A 58 7.64 10.08 8.30
CA VAL A 58 6.88 9.60 9.46
C VAL A 58 6.95 10.69 10.54
N PRO A 59 5.82 11.30 10.93
CA PRO A 59 5.83 12.39 11.91
C PRO A 59 6.32 11.92 13.28
N ARG A 60 6.93 12.83 14.06
CA ARG A 60 7.43 12.57 15.42
C ARG A 60 6.44 11.82 16.33
N SER A 61 5.15 12.16 16.24
CA SER A 61 4.10 11.53 17.04
C SER A 61 3.99 10.03 16.76
N ASN A 62 4.24 9.63 15.52
CA ASN A 62 4.07 8.28 15.01
C ASN A 62 5.39 7.47 15.03
N MET A 63 6.52 8.12 15.35
CA MET A 63 7.80 7.43 15.51
C MET A 63 7.74 6.44 16.68
N ILE A 64 8.06 5.18 16.37
CA ILE A 64 8.40 4.15 17.36
C ILE A 64 9.89 4.26 17.65
N ALA A 65 10.23 4.70 18.86
CA ALA A 65 11.59 4.92 19.31
C ALA A 65 11.92 4.04 20.54
N LEU A 66 13.20 3.77 20.74
CA LEU A 66 13.70 2.99 21.87
C LEU A 66 14.46 3.91 22.81
N GLU A 67 14.12 3.93 24.11
CA GLU A 67 14.91 4.68 25.08
C GLU A 67 16.20 3.93 25.43
N LYS A 68 17.29 4.69 25.59
CA LYS A 68 18.61 4.14 25.98
C LYS A 68 18.56 3.26 27.23
N SER A 69 17.70 3.60 28.17
CA SER A 69 17.54 2.96 29.48
C SER A 69 16.77 1.65 29.45
N TYR A 70 16.15 1.28 28.31
CA TYR A 70 15.31 0.09 28.23
C TYR A 70 16.15 -1.20 28.34
N ALA A 71 15.65 -2.11 29.18
CA ALA A 71 16.17 -3.47 29.27
C ALA A 71 15.85 -4.27 27.99
N ILE A 72 16.68 -5.27 27.70
CA ILE A 72 16.64 -6.05 26.46
C ILE A 72 15.29 -6.74 26.21
N ASP A 73 14.62 -7.21 27.26
CA ASP A 73 13.30 -7.83 27.21
C ASP A 73 12.24 -6.86 26.65
N ARG A 74 12.25 -5.61 27.14
CA ARG A 74 11.37 -4.55 26.65
C ARG A 74 11.67 -4.18 25.20
N LEU A 75 12.95 -4.11 24.83
CA LEU A 75 13.36 -3.84 23.45
C LEU A 75 12.85 -4.92 22.48
N LEU A 76 13.10 -6.19 22.80
CA LEU A 76 12.67 -7.32 21.98
C LEU A 76 11.16 -7.35 21.81
N LYS A 77 10.41 -7.00 22.86
CA LYS A 77 8.95 -6.87 22.77
C LYS A 77 8.53 -5.77 21.80
N ILE A 78 9.05 -4.54 21.95
CA ILE A 78 8.72 -3.43 21.05
C ILE A 78 9.07 -3.78 19.59
N ILE A 79 10.24 -4.39 19.38
CA ILE A 79 10.71 -4.78 18.04
C ILE A 79 9.81 -5.85 17.43
N SER A 80 9.42 -6.86 18.22
CA SER A 80 8.53 -7.93 17.77
C SER A 80 7.13 -7.41 17.47
N ASP A 81 6.59 -6.52 18.30
CA ASP A 81 5.24 -5.98 18.16
C ASP A 81 5.15 -5.02 16.96
N SER A 82 6.22 -4.27 16.66
CA SER A 82 6.20 -3.28 15.57
C SER A 82 6.63 -3.83 14.22
N GLY A 83 7.38 -4.94 14.17
CA GLY A 83 7.88 -5.54 12.93
C GLY A 83 8.92 -4.71 12.16
N HIS A 84 9.43 -3.60 12.73
CA HIS A 84 10.37 -2.73 12.01
C HIS A 84 11.81 -3.27 12.09
N SER A 85 12.60 -2.93 11.06
CA SER A 85 14.01 -3.34 10.98
C SER A 85 14.98 -2.38 11.67
N ARG A 86 14.59 -1.11 11.84
CA ARG A 86 15.45 -0.02 12.34
C ARG A 86 14.66 0.87 13.28
N PHE A 87 15.31 1.30 14.36
CA PHE A 87 14.68 2.13 15.37
C PHE A 87 15.60 3.28 15.76
N PRO A 88 15.06 4.51 15.89
CA PRO A 88 15.77 5.59 16.54
C PRO A 88 15.94 5.26 18.03
N VAL A 89 17.16 5.43 18.53
CA VAL A 89 17.47 5.35 19.97
C VAL A 89 17.50 6.75 20.53
N ILE A 90 16.72 6.99 21.59
CA ILE A 90 16.55 8.30 22.20
C ILE A 90 17.10 8.34 23.64
N GLY A 91 17.50 9.53 24.06
CA GLY A 91 17.90 9.82 25.44
C GLY A 91 16.69 10.11 26.31
N GLU A 92 16.62 11.31 26.90
CA GLU A 92 15.53 11.69 27.82
C GLU A 92 14.19 11.93 27.10
N ASN A 93 14.24 12.32 25.82
CA ASN A 93 13.05 12.63 25.03
C ASN A 93 13.30 12.41 23.53
N LYS A 94 12.22 12.47 22.74
CA LYS A 94 12.26 12.28 21.29
C LYS A 94 13.07 13.33 20.51
N ASP A 95 13.44 14.46 21.11
CA ASP A 95 14.32 15.44 20.45
C ASP A 95 15.80 15.03 20.52
N GLU A 96 16.17 14.22 21.52
CA GLU A 96 17.52 13.72 21.72
C GLU A 96 17.69 12.34 21.08
N VAL A 97 17.90 12.31 19.75
CA VAL A 97 18.22 11.05 19.04
C VAL A 97 19.72 10.76 19.12
N LEU A 98 20.07 9.71 19.85
CA LEU A 98 21.45 9.26 20.06
C LEU A 98 22.00 8.47 18.87
N GLY A 99 21.12 7.82 18.11
CA GLY A 99 21.49 7.03 16.94
C GLY A 99 20.40 6.07 16.49
N ILE A 100 20.81 5.00 15.81
CA ILE A 100 19.92 3.99 15.22
C ILE A 100 20.34 2.62 15.72
N LEU A 101 19.36 1.80 16.10
CA LEU A 101 19.51 0.39 16.40
C LEU A 101 18.90 -0.46 15.28
N LEU A 102 19.59 -1.52 14.86
CA LEU A 102 19.06 -2.49 13.90
C LEU A 102 18.49 -3.69 14.65
N ALA A 103 17.22 -4.03 14.40
CA ALA A 103 16.54 -5.15 15.05
C ALA A 103 17.34 -6.46 14.94
N LYS A 104 17.88 -6.71 13.74
CA LYS A 104 18.68 -7.91 13.44
C LYS A 104 19.92 -8.08 14.34
N ASP A 105 20.47 -6.99 14.88
CA ASP A 105 21.68 -7.06 15.70
C ASP A 105 21.36 -7.70 17.07
N LEU A 106 20.09 -7.64 17.49
CA LEU A 106 19.59 -8.22 18.73
C LEU A 106 19.20 -9.71 18.62
N LEU A 107 19.20 -10.31 17.42
CA LEU A 107 18.86 -11.72 17.23
C LEU A 107 19.74 -12.67 18.05
N ARG A 108 20.98 -12.26 18.36
CA ARG A 108 21.92 -13.03 19.19
C ARG A 108 21.46 -13.19 20.66
N PHE A 109 20.60 -12.31 21.14
CA PHE A 109 20.08 -12.34 22.52
C PHE A 109 18.73 -13.07 22.64
N SER A 110 18.25 -13.69 21.56
CA SER A 110 16.96 -14.40 21.53
C SER A 110 16.98 -15.79 22.16
N LYS A 111 18.16 -16.40 22.36
CA LYS A 111 18.26 -17.83 22.73
C LYS A 111 19.15 -18.15 23.94
N ASP A 112 20.22 -17.42 24.21
CA ASP A 112 21.11 -17.70 25.34
C ASP A 112 21.74 -16.39 25.86
N SER A 113 21.61 -16.16 27.16
CA SER A 113 22.24 -15.10 27.95
C SER A 113 21.87 -13.65 27.57
N GLN A 114 20.84 -13.12 28.25
CA GLN A 114 20.62 -11.67 28.40
C GLN A 114 21.71 -10.99 29.26
N GLU A 115 22.58 -11.78 29.90
CA GLU A 115 23.71 -11.29 30.67
C GLU A 115 24.69 -10.52 29.76
N ASN A 116 24.90 -9.25 30.08
CA ASN A 116 25.78 -8.29 29.36
C ASN A 116 25.19 -7.62 28.11
N PHE A 117 23.86 -7.48 27.97
CA PHE A 117 23.34 -6.53 26.99
C PHE A 117 23.70 -5.10 27.38
N ASP A 118 24.53 -4.46 26.55
CA ASP A 118 24.81 -3.03 26.61
C ASP A 118 24.32 -2.40 25.30
N MET A 119 23.35 -1.49 25.42
CA MET A 119 22.77 -0.83 24.26
C MET A 119 23.80 0.03 23.52
N GLU A 120 24.74 0.66 24.21
CA GLU A 120 25.69 1.60 23.59
C GLU A 120 26.49 0.94 22.47
N GLY A 121 26.89 -0.33 22.66
CA GLY A 121 27.61 -1.11 21.66
C GLY A 121 26.83 -1.38 20.36
N PHE A 122 25.52 -1.17 20.35
CA PHE A 122 24.64 -1.37 19.19
C PHE A 122 24.14 -0.08 18.55
N ILE A 123 24.36 1.08 19.19
CA ILE A 123 23.93 2.38 18.65
C ILE A 123 24.85 2.75 17.48
N ARG A 124 24.25 2.91 16.30
CA ARG A 124 24.93 3.39 15.09
C ARG A 124 24.64 4.87 14.89
N PRO A 125 25.56 5.64 14.27
CA PRO A 125 25.30 7.06 13.99
C PRO A 125 24.05 7.26 13.14
N ALA A 126 23.19 8.20 13.55
CA ALA A 126 22.04 8.63 12.75
C ALA A 126 22.46 9.69 11.72
N THR A 127 21.83 9.65 10.54
CA THR A 127 21.92 10.74 9.55
C THR A 127 20.78 11.71 9.78
N PHE A 128 21.07 13.00 9.90
CA PHE A 128 20.07 14.05 10.09
C PHE A 128 19.86 14.83 8.79
N ILE A 129 18.61 15.12 8.45
CA ILE A 129 18.23 15.85 7.24
C ILE A 129 17.14 16.90 7.56
N PRO A 130 17.13 18.05 6.89
CA PRO A 130 16.06 19.04 7.07
C PRO A 130 14.78 18.62 6.35
N GLU A 131 13.63 19.06 6.86
CA GLU A 131 12.30 18.87 6.25
C GLU A 131 12.22 19.33 4.79
N SER A 132 12.86 20.45 4.47
CA SER A 132 12.85 21.06 3.12
C SER A 132 13.74 20.33 2.09
N LYS A 133 14.42 19.25 2.48
CA LYS A 133 15.29 18.51 1.57
C LYS A 133 14.46 17.84 0.47
N ARG A 134 14.83 18.04 -0.79
CA ARG A 134 14.14 17.39 -1.93
C ARG A 134 14.39 15.89 -1.97
N LEU A 135 13.34 15.10 -2.16
CA LEU A 135 13.42 13.63 -2.17
C LEU A 135 14.38 13.11 -3.26
N LYS A 136 14.41 13.72 -4.45
CA LYS A 136 15.37 13.33 -5.51
C LYS A 136 16.83 13.39 -5.08
N ILE A 137 17.18 14.34 -4.22
CA ILE A 137 18.54 14.51 -3.69
C ILE A 137 18.78 13.44 -2.64
N LEU A 138 17.82 13.24 -1.74
CA LEU A 138 17.89 12.25 -0.69
C LEU A 138 18.01 10.82 -1.23
N LEU A 139 17.20 10.44 -2.22
CA LEU A 139 17.26 9.14 -2.87
C LEU A 139 18.65 8.86 -3.47
N LYS A 140 19.27 9.87 -4.08
CA LYS A 140 20.62 9.78 -4.62
C LYS A 140 21.66 9.59 -3.52
N GLU A 141 21.47 10.21 -2.36
CA GLU A 141 22.34 10.04 -1.20
C GLU A 141 22.19 8.65 -0.58
N PHE A 142 20.96 8.18 -0.33
CA PHE A 142 20.69 6.83 0.17
C PHE A 142 21.34 5.75 -0.71
N ARG A 143 21.22 5.88 -2.03
CA ARG A 143 21.88 4.97 -2.99
C ARG A 143 23.42 4.97 -2.90
N LYS A 144 24.04 6.06 -2.45
CA LYS A 144 25.50 6.19 -2.32
C LYS A 144 26.01 5.78 -0.95
N SER A 145 25.32 6.19 0.11
CA SER A 145 25.78 6.06 1.49
C SER A 145 25.53 4.68 2.10
N ARG A 146 24.71 3.84 1.46
CA ARG A 146 24.17 2.58 2.02
C ARG A 146 23.44 2.76 3.36
N ASN A 147 23.16 4.01 3.75
CA ASN A 147 22.36 4.37 4.91
C ASN A 147 20.99 4.76 4.40
N HIS A 148 20.00 3.92 4.71
CA HIS A 148 18.63 4.02 4.17
C HIS A 148 17.63 4.52 5.23
N PHE A 149 18.11 5.24 6.23
CA PHE A 149 17.32 5.71 7.36
C PHE A 149 17.87 7.05 7.81
N ALA A 150 17.01 8.04 7.94
CA ALA A 150 17.37 9.38 8.37
C ALA A 150 16.38 9.92 9.39
N ILE A 151 16.89 10.74 10.31
CA ILE A 151 16.11 11.54 11.23
C ILE A 151 15.85 12.89 10.58
N VAL A 152 14.59 13.30 10.57
CA VAL A 152 14.20 14.59 10.01
C VAL A 152 14.19 15.62 11.13
N VAL A 153 14.76 16.78 10.87
CA VAL A 153 14.81 17.90 11.82
C VAL A 153 14.14 19.15 11.26
N ASP A 154 13.49 19.89 12.17
CA ASP A 154 12.91 21.21 11.89
C ASP A 154 13.99 22.31 11.85
N GLU A 155 13.58 23.55 11.59
CA GLU A 155 14.46 24.71 11.52
C GLU A 155 15.12 25.07 12.86
N TYR A 156 14.57 24.56 13.97
CA TYR A 156 15.10 24.74 15.31
C TYR A 156 16.01 23.59 15.75
N GLY A 157 16.25 22.62 14.87
CA GLY A 157 17.08 21.44 15.14
C GLY A 157 16.38 20.38 16.00
N ARG A 158 15.06 20.46 16.17
CA ARG A 158 14.27 19.45 16.89
C ARG A 158 13.90 18.32 15.96
N THR A 159 13.64 17.16 16.53
CA THR A 159 13.23 16.01 15.72
C THR A 159 11.81 16.21 15.24
N ALA A 160 11.64 16.32 13.92
CA ALA A 160 10.36 16.43 13.24
C ALA A 160 9.77 15.06 12.91
N GLY A 161 10.63 14.08 12.64
CA GLY A 161 10.22 12.77 12.16
C GLY A 161 11.39 11.86 11.80
N LEU A 162 11.09 10.82 11.06
CA LEU A 162 12.07 9.95 10.40
C LEU A 162 11.63 9.66 8.98
N LEU A 163 12.57 9.21 8.15
CA LEU A 163 12.28 8.77 6.79
C LEU A 163 13.27 7.70 6.35
N THR A 164 12.77 6.73 5.59
CA THR A 164 13.51 5.56 5.10
C THR A 164 13.59 5.54 3.57
N ILE A 165 14.46 4.69 3.00
CA ILE A 165 14.49 4.57 1.53
C ILE A 165 13.20 3.93 1.02
N GLU A 166 12.62 3.04 1.82
CA GLU A 166 11.39 2.32 1.54
C GLU A 166 10.24 3.32 1.32
N ASP A 167 10.09 4.32 2.19
CA ASP A 167 9.07 5.39 2.04
C ASP A 167 9.22 6.16 0.71
N VAL A 168 10.46 6.41 0.27
CA VAL A 168 10.72 7.09 -1.00
C VAL A 168 10.41 6.19 -2.20
N LEU A 169 10.70 4.89 -2.08
CA LEU A 169 10.41 3.92 -3.13
C LEU A 169 8.91 3.66 -3.26
N GLU A 170 8.17 3.65 -2.16
CA GLU A 170 6.70 3.55 -2.15
C GLU A 170 6.05 4.69 -2.95
N GLN A 171 6.60 5.92 -2.91
CA GLN A 171 6.09 7.00 -3.77
C GLN A 171 6.31 6.77 -5.28
N ILE A 172 7.27 5.91 -5.64
CA ILE A 172 7.55 5.55 -7.03
C ILE A 172 6.71 4.34 -7.43
N VAL A 173 6.80 3.28 -6.64
CA VAL A 173 6.20 1.97 -6.96
C VAL A 173 4.69 1.99 -6.69
N GLY A 174 4.21 2.84 -5.78
CA GLY A 174 2.93 2.69 -5.12
C GLY A 174 3.05 1.78 -3.91
N ASP A 175 1.93 1.51 -3.24
CA ASP A 175 1.83 0.35 -2.37
C ASP A 175 2.23 -0.86 -3.22
N ILE A 176 3.23 -1.63 -2.76
CA ILE A 176 3.51 -2.92 -3.36
C ILE A 176 2.28 -3.75 -3.02
N GLU A 177 1.37 -3.85 -3.98
CA GLU A 177 0.19 -4.68 -3.88
C GLU A 177 0.68 -6.08 -3.48
N ASP A 178 0.41 -6.47 -2.24
CA ASP A 178 0.77 -7.81 -1.75
C ASP A 178 0.03 -8.81 -2.66
N GLU A 179 0.43 -10.07 -2.71
CA GLU A 179 -0.26 -11.09 -3.53
C GLU A 179 -1.76 -11.31 -3.11
N TYR A 180 -2.25 -10.49 -2.17
CA TYR A 180 -3.56 -10.49 -1.54
C TYR A 180 -4.23 -9.10 -1.46
N ASP A 181 -3.88 -8.12 -2.30
CA ASP A 181 -4.60 -6.82 -2.24
C ASP A 181 -5.99 -6.84 -2.90
N ALA A 182 -6.96 -6.33 -2.15
CA ALA A 182 -8.39 -6.49 -2.37
C ALA A 182 -8.96 -5.70 -3.57
N GLU A 183 -8.16 -4.81 -4.17
CA GLU A 183 -8.61 -3.93 -5.26
C GLU A 183 -8.57 -4.62 -6.64
N ASP A 184 -7.88 -5.76 -6.75
CA ASP A 184 -7.81 -6.61 -7.95
C ASP A 184 -8.51 -7.97 -7.75
N ILE A 185 -9.30 -8.15 -6.68
CA ILE A 185 -10.16 -9.32 -6.57
C ILE A 185 -11.21 -9.18 -7.68
N PRO A 186 -11.23 -10.07 -8.69
CA PRO A 186 -12.26 -10.02 -9.69
C PRO A 186 -13.61 -10.13 -8.99
N MET A 187 -14.53 -9.20 -9.28
CA MET A 187 -15.87 -9.19 -8.68
C MET A 187 -16.61 -10.53 -8.86
N ILE A 188 -16.14 -11.38 -9.79
CA ILE A 188 -16.55 -12.77 -9.96
C ILE A 188 -15.28 -13.65 -9.99
N LYS A 189 -15.09 -14.51 -8.99
CA LYS A 189 -13.96 -15.43 -8.87
C LYS A 189 -14.43 -16.88 -8.94
N GLU A 190 -13.95 -17.67 -9.89
CA GLU A 190 -14.22 -19.11 -9.91
C GLU A 190 -13.40 -19.82 -8.81
N VAL A 191 -14.08 -20.59 -7.96
CA VAL A 191 -13.45 -21.34 -6.85
C VAL A 191 -13.55 -22.86 -7.02
N GLY A 192 -14.17 -23.32 -8.12
CA GLY A 192 -14.09 -24.70 -8.62
C GLY A 192 -15.44 -25.30 -9.03
N HIS A 193 -15.47 -26.25 -9.97
CA HIS A 193 -16.68 -27.00 -10.39
C HIS A 193 -17.91 -26.12 -10.66
N LYS A 194 -17.77 -25.03 -11.44
CA LYS A 194 -18.84 -24.04 -11.70
C LYS A 194 -19.37 -23.33 -10.43
N LEU A 195 -18.57 -23.26 -9.38
CA LEU A 195 -18.81 -22.49 -8.17
C LEU A 195 -18.00 -21.20 -8.23
N TYR A 196 -18.66 -20.09 -7.97
CA TYR A 196 -18.07 -18.76 -8.05
C TYR A 196 -18.28 -18.02 -6.73
N ILE A 197 -17.32 -17.23 -6.30
CA ILE A 197 -17.50 -16.22 -5.26
C ILE A 197 -17.64 -14.88 -5.95
N VAL A 198 -18.71 -14.17 -5.64
CA VAL A 198 -19.11 -12.94 -6.31
C VAL A 198 -19.27 -11.83 -5.27
N ASP A 199 -18.70 -10.66 -5.56
CA ASP A 199 -18.89 -9.46 -4.75
C ASP A 199 -20.34 -8.97 -4.91
N ALA A 200 -21.00 -8.64 -3.80
CA ALA A 200 -22.39 -8.19 -3.81
C ALA A 200 -22.59 -6.84 -4.53
N LEU A 201 -21.53 -6.08 -4.79
CA LEU A 201 -21.54 -4.84 -5.56
C LEU A 201 -21.36 -5.06 -7.06
N VAL A 202 -21.18 -6.29 -7.54
CA VAL A 202 -21.15 -6.57 -8.98
C VAL A 202 -22.43 -6.02 -9.63
N ARG A 203 -22.28 -5.35 -10.77
CA ARG A 203 -23.43 -4.83 -11.51
C ARG A 203 -24.24 -5.98 -12.07
N ILE A 204 -25.56 -5.82 -12.12
CA ILE A 204 -26.44 -6.84 -12.68
C ILE A 204 -26.15 -7.09 -14.15
N GLU A 205 -25.79 -6.05 -14.91
CA GLU A 205 -25.37 -6.16 -16.31
C GLU A 205 -24.16 -7.09 -16.47
N ASP A 206 -23.09 -6.84 -15.70
CA ASP A 206 -21.86 -7.64 -15.71
C ASP A 206 -22.10 -9.08 -15.26
N PHE A 207 -22.95 -9.25 -14.23
CA PHE A 207 -23.36 -10.57 -13.75
C PHE A 207 -24.14 -11.35 -14.83
N ASN A 208 -25.08 -10.69 -15.50
CA ASN A 208 -25.87 -11.28 -16.57
C ASN A 208 -25.02 -11.69 -17.77
N GLU A 209 -24.06 -10.85 -18.16
CA GLU A 209 -23.11 -11.15 -19.23
C GLU A 209 -22.28 -12.39 -18.88
N PHE A 210 -21.73 -12.46 -17.67
CA PHE A 210 -20.89 -13.57 -17.24
C PHE A 210 -21.65 -14.89 -17.08
N PHE A 211 -22.81 -14.85 -16.40
CA PHE A 211 -23.59 -16.05 -16.11
C PHE A 211 -24.60 -16.41 -17.22
N GLY A 212 -24.76 -15.57 -18.25
CA GLY A 212 -25.73 -15.78 -19.31
C GLY A 212 -27.17 -15.73 -18.81
N THR A 213 -27.46 -14.80 -17.89
CA THR A 213 -28.77 -14.63 -17.28
C THR A 213 -29.45 -13.34 -17.72
N GLU A 214 -30.75 -13.23 -17.42
CA GLU A 214 -31.58 -12.07 -17.75
C GLU A 214 -32.29 -11.58 -16.48
N PHE A 215 -31.54 -11.22 -15.44
CA PHE A 215 -32.11 -10.49 -14.31
C PHE A 215 -32.38 -9.04 -14.74
N LEU A 216 -33.60 -8.55 -14.51
CA LEU A 216 -34.01 -7.20 -14.90
C LEU A 216 -33.29 -6.15 -14.05
N ASP A 217 -33.16 -4.91 -14.54
CA ASP A 217 -32.42 -3.82 -13.87
C ASP A 217 -33.34 -2.69 -13.37
N GLU A 218 -34.66 -2.90 -13.38
CA GLU A 218 -35.62 -1.79 -13.28
C GLU A 218 -35.65 -1.09 -11.89
N ASP A 219 -34.94 -1.62 -10.87
CA ASP A 219 -34.93 -1.04 -9.52
C ASP A 219 -33.65 -1.29 -8.69
N TYR A 220 -32.57 -1.84 -9.26
CA TYR A 220 -31.36 -2.18 -8.48
C TYR A 220 -30.12 -2.30 -9.38
N ASP A 221 -29.04 -1.61 -9.02
CA ASP A 221 -27.82 -1.60 -9.85
C ASP A 221 -26.91 -2.82 -9.62
N THR A 222 -27.06 -3.53 -8.49
CA THR A 222 -26.12 -4.59 -8.04
C THR A 222 -26.78 -5.91 -7.65
N LEU A 223 -25.98 -6.99 -7.65
CA LEU A 223 -26.43 -8.33 -7.22
C LEU A 223 -26.97 -8.36 -5.79
N GLY A 224 -26.31 -7.65 -4.86
CA GLY A 224 -26.77 -7.55 -3.48
C GLY A 224 -28.13 -6.85 -3.38
N GLY A 225 -28.34 -5.81 -4.20
CA GLY A 225 -29.63 -5.11 -4.28
C GLY A 225 -30.76 -6.01 -4.79
N LEU A 226 -30.49 -6.80 -5.83
CA LEU A 226 -31.42 -7.79 -6.36
C LEU A 226 -31.87 -8.78 -5.28
N LEU A 227 -30.93 -9.39 -4.55
CA LEU A 227 -31.23 -10.43 -3.56
C LEU A 227 -32.03 -9.88 -2.37
N ILE A 228 -31.65 -8.72 -1.84
CA ILE A 228 -32.36 -8.08 -0.73
C ILE A 228 -33.79 -7.73 -1.13
N LYS A 229 -33.97 -7.17 -2.34
CA LYS A 229 -35.29 -6.79 -2.83
C LYS A 229 -36.18 -8.01 -3.06
N THR A 230 -35.63 -9.06 -3.67
CA THR A 230 -36.37 -10.30 -3.95
C THR A 230 -36.85 -10.96 -2.66
N LEU A 231 -36.05 -10.91 -1.60
CA LEU A 231 -36.40 -11.47 -0.28
C LEU A 231 -37.23 -10.53 0.60
N GLY A 232 -37.28 -9.23 0.28
CA GLY A 232 -37.89 -8.19 1.11
C GLY A 232 -37.17 -7.95 2.44
N ARG A 233 -35.96 -8.51 2.63
CA ARG A 233 -35.12 -8.38 3.83
C ARG A 233 -33.67 -8.67 3.50
N LEU A 234 -32.77 -8.31 4.40
CA LEU A 234 -31.36 -8.72 4.34
C LEU A 234 -31.23 -10.20 4.71
N PRO A 235 -30.71 -11.08 3.83
CA PRO A 235 -30.44 -12.46 4.18
C PRO A 235 -29.24 -12.57 5.14
N LYS A 236 -29.20 -13.66 5.90
CA LYS A 236 -28.10 -13.94 6.85
C LYS A 236 -26.98 -14.72 6.18
N GLU A 237 -25.80 -14.70 6.78
CA GLU A 237 -24.70 -15.58 6.38
C GLU A 237 -25.14 -17.06 6.41
N GLU A 238 -24.62 -17.84 5.46
CA GLU A 238 -24.98 -19.22 5.15
C GLU A 238 -26.41 -19.44 4.63
N GLU A 239 -27.22 -18.39 4.49
CA GLU A 239 -28.54 -18.49 3.87
C GLU A 239 -28.40 -18.77 2.37
N THR A 240 -29.18 -19.73 1.86
CA THR A 240 -29.17 -20.13 0.45
C THR A 240 -30.49 -19.74 -0.22
N ILE A 241 -30.38 -19.18 -1.42
CA ILE A 241 -31.47 -18.56 -2.18
C ILE A 241 -31.38 -19.09 -3.61
N ASP A 242 -32.42 -19.76 -4.07
CA ASP A 242 -32.49 -20.26 -5.45
C ASP A 242 -33.33 -19.30 -6.29
N LEU A 243 -32.75 -18.74 -7.35
CA LEU A 243 -33.45 -17.91 -8.32
C LEU A 243 -33.14 -18.37 -9.75
N LYS A 244 -34.20 -18.71 -10.49
CA LYS A 244 -34.10 -19.28 -11.85
C LYS A 244 -33.19 -20.52 -11.84
N THR A 245 -32.10 -20.50 -12.61
CA THR A 245 -31.12 -21.59 -12.76
C THR A 245 -29.84 -21.35 -11.93
N ILE A 246 -29.90 -20.45 -10.94
CA ILE A 246 -28.76 -20.09 -10.11
C ILE A 246 -29.12 -20.20 -8.63
N GLN A 247 -28.22 -20.83 -7.89
CA GLN A 247 -28.20 -20.85 -6.43
C GLN A 247 -27.21 -19.81 -5.91
N PHE A 248 -27.66 -19.01 -4.96
CA PHE A 248 -26.88 -18.00 -4.25
C PHE A 248 -26.78 -18.40 -2.78
N ARG A 249 -25.56 -18.58 -2.25
CA ARG A 249 -25.31 -18.78 -0.81
C ARG A 249 -24.59 -17.56 -0.26
N ILE A 250 -25.14 -16.92 0.75
CA ILE A 250 -24.54 -15.74 1.37
C ILE A 250 -23.31 -16.18 2.17
N LEU A 251 -22.13 -15.71 1.79
CA LEU A 251 -20.90 -16.00 2.53
C LEU A 251 -20.68 -14.95 3.62
N GLN A 252 -20.90 -13.68 3.29
CA GLN A 252 -20.66 -12.58 4.22
C GLN A 252 -21.69 -11.47 4.06
N ALA A 253 -22.22 -11.02 5.20
CA ALA A 253 -23.17 -9.91 5.27
C ALA A 253 -22.95 -9.12 6.57
N ASP A 254 -23.01 -7.79 6.49
CA ASP A 254 -23.06 -6.94 7.68
C ASP A 254 -24.51 -6.55 8.02
N ASN A 255 -24.71 -5.68 9.00
CA ASN A 255 -26.07 -5.27 9.42
C ASN A 255 -26.82 -4.43 8.38
N ARG A 256 -26.17 -4.00 7.29
CA ARG A 256 -26.68 -3.02 6.32
C ARG A 256 -26.66 -3.53 4.89
N ARG A 257 -25.74 -4.44 4.53
CA ARG A 257 -25.55 -4.92 3.15
C ARG A 257 -24.92 -6.32 3.08
N LEU A 258 -25.06 -6.93 1.92
CA LEU A 258 -24.31 -8.12 1.52
C LEU A 258 -22.91 -7.72 1.07
N GLN A 259 -21.92 -8.59 1.29
CA GLN A 259 -20.52 -8.36 0.90
C GLN A 259 -20.06 -9.41 -0.12
N SER A 260 -20.18 -10.70 0.20
CA SER A 260 -19.78 -11.79 -0.70
C SER A 260 -20.82 -12.90 -0.78
N ILE A 261 -21.01 -13.41 -2.00
CA ILE A 261 -22.04 -14.37 -2.35
C ILE A 261 -21.41 -15.51 -3.14
N GLU A 262 -21.59 -16.74 -2.69
CA GLU A 262 -21.27 -17.92 -3.49
C GLU A 262 -22.40 -18.17 -4.50
N VAL A 263 -22.03 -18.39 -5.75
CA VAL A 263 -22.94 -18.54 -6.88
C VAL A 263 -22.66 -19.86 -7.57
N LYS A 264 -23.71 -20.66 -7.75
CA LYS A 264 -23.64 -21.96 -8.43
C LYS A 264 -24.75 -22.06 -9.47
N LYS A 265 -24.40 -22.43 -10.71
CA LYS A 265 -25.41 -22.80 -11.70
C LYS A 265 -26.00 -24.16 -11.34
N ILE A 266 -27.32 -24.21 -11.25
CA ILE A 266 -28.08 -25.45 -11.13
C ILE A 266 -28.30 -25.95 -12.56
N ASP A 267 -27.72 -27.11 -12.88
CA ASP A 267 -27.96 -27.80 -14.15
C ASP A 267 -29.40 -28.33 -14.24
#